data_AF-A0A351CEM0-F1
#
_entry.id   AF-A0A351CEM0-F1
#
_cell.length_a   1.000
_cell.length_b   1.000
_cell.length_c   1.000
_cell.angle_alpha   90.00
_cell.angle_beta   90.00
_cell.angle_gamma   90.00
#
_symmetry.space_group_name_H-M   'P 1'
#
loop_
_entity.id
_entity.type
_entity.pdbx_description
1 polymer ?
#
loop_
_entity_poly.entity_id
_entity_poly.type
_entity_poly.pdbx_seq_one_letter_code
_entity_poly.pdbx_strand_id
1 'polypeptide(L)'
;MAENLNIPDELQGTFKRLMYRVPEKLRRDPHTQKIIQLYLKMGGEKLAKQHIEIIKLRIREEERQKKAEANASEKSDIGEDSIDSFYSEFDSL
;
A
#
# COMPACT_ATOMS: atom_id res chain seq x y z
N MET A 1 4.49 -18.74 15.51
CA MET A 1 3.51 -19.24 16.49
C MET A 1 2.31 -18.31 16.42
N ALA A 2 1.12 -18.80 16.07
CA ALA A 2 -0.09 -17.97 16.03
C ALA A 2 -0.54 -17.74 17.47
N GLU A 3 -0.39 -16.51 17.96
CA GLU A 3 -0.98 -16.12 19.24
C GLU A 3 -2.50 -16.25 19.12
N ASN A 4 -3.10 -17.04 20.00
CA ASN A 4 -4.53 -17.25 20.04
C ASN A 4 -5.23 -15.89 20.24
N LEU A 5 -5.97 -15.44 19.22
CA LEU A 5 -6.77 -14.22 19.29
C LEU A 5 -7.88 -14.45 20.33
N ASN A 6 -7.68 -13.93 21.54
CA ASN A 6 -8.69 -14.00 22.60
C ASN A 6 -9.83 -13.02 22.30
N ILE A 7 -10.72 -13.37 21.38
CA ILE A 7 -11.89 -12.58 21.00
C ILE A 7 -13.08 -13.10 21.79
N PRO A 8 -13.77 -12.25 22.59
CA PRO A 8 -15.02 -12.63 23.23
C PRO A 8 -15.99 -13.23 22.22
N ASP A 9 -16.70 -14.29 22.59
CA ASP A 9 -17.57 -15.04 21.67
C ASP A 9 -18.59 -14.14 20.96
N GLU A 10 -19.10 -13.15 21.69
CA GLU A 10 -20.01 -12.10 21.21
C GLU A 10 -19.44 -11.30 20.03
N LEU A 11 -18.13 -11.11 19.99
CA LEU A 11 -17.42 -10.32 19.00
C LEU A 11 -16.82 -11.16 17.85
N GLN A 12 -16.74 -12.49 17.99
CA GLN A 12 -16.15 -13.36 16.98
C GLN A 12 -16.82 -13.24 15.61
N GLY A 13 -18.15 -13.21 15.58
CA GLY A 13 -18.91 -13.05 14.34
C GLY A 13 -18.59 -11.72 13.64
N THR A 14 -18.55 -10.64 14.41
CA THR A 14 -18.21 -9.30 13.90
C THR A 14 -16.76 -9.25 13.42
N PHE A 15 -15.83 -9.81 14.18
CA PHE A 15 -14.43 -9.90 13.78
C PHE A 15 -14.26 -10.66 12.46
N LYS A 16 -14.88 -11.83 12.32
CA LYS A 16 -14.83 -12.63 11.09
C LYS A 16 -15.34 -11.83 9.88
N ARG A 17 -16.47 -11.11 10.03
CA ARG A 17 -17.00 -10.22 8.98
C ARG A 17 -16.04 -9.08 8.63
N LEU A 18 -15.37 -8.48 9.61
CA LEU A 18 -14.38 -7.43 9.40
C LEU A 18 -13.15 -7.96 8.66
N MET A 19 -12.67 -9.16 8.98
CA MET A 19 -11.53 -9.77 8.31
C MET A 19 -11.74 -9.97 6.81
N TYR A 20 -12.98 -10.21 6.35
CA TYR A 20 -13.27 -10.26 4.90
C TYR A 20 -13.08 -8.90 4.20
N ARG A 21 -13.17 -7.79 4.93
CA ARG A 21 -12.96 -6.44 4.39
C ARG A 21 -11.49 -6.03 4.33
N VAL A 22 -10.62 -6.75 5.04
CA VAL A 22 -9.16 -6.55 4.99
C VAL A 22 -8.64 -7.05 3.64
N PRO A 23 -7.72 -6.31 3.00
CA PRO A 23 -7.02 -6.77 1.80
C PRO A 23 -6.43 -8.16 1.98
N GLU A 24 -6.58 -9.01 0.98
CA GLU A 24 -6.27 -10.45 1.08
C GLU A 24 -4.87 -10.73 1.62
N LYS A 25 -3.87 -9.98 1.13
CA LYS A 25 -2.47 -10.07 1.55
C LYS A 25 -2.22 -9.84 3.05
N LEU A 26 -3.13 -9.15 3.74
CA LEU A 26 -3.04 -8.85 5.18
C LEU A 26 -4.03 -9.64 6.03
N ARG A 27 -4.93 -10.43 5.44
CA ARG A 27 -5.95 -11.17 6.21
C ARG A 27 -5.36 -12.17 7.19
N ARG A 28 -4.23 -12.78 6.84
CA ARG A 28 -3.52 -13.77 7.67
C ARG A 28 -2.36 -13.18 8.45
N ASP A 29 -2.11 -11.88 8.30
CA ASP A 29 -1.04 -11.20 9.03
C ASP A 29 -1.42 -11.12 10.53
N PRO A 30 -0.63 -11.73 11.43
CA PRO A 30 -0.96 -11.76 12.85
C PRO A 30 -1.03 -10.35 13.47
N HIS A 31 -0.23 -9.41 12.98
CA HIS A 31 -0.22 -8.05 13.48
C HIS A 31 -1.51 -7.30 13.13
N THR A 32 -1.93 -7.38 11.87
CA THR A 32 -3.19 -6.83 11.37
C THR A 32 -4.38 -7.40 12.13
N GLN A 33 -4.43 -8.73 12.34
CA GLN A 33 -5.50 -9.38 13.10
C GLN A 33 -5.59 -8.86 14.54
N LYS A 34 -4.46 -8.73 15.24
CA LYS A 34 -4.39 -8.18 16.61
C LYS A 34 -4.87 -6.73 16.67
N ILE A 35 -4.46 -5.90 15.71
CA ILE A 35 -4.86 -4.49 15.69
C ILE A 35 -6.37 -4.37 15.46
N ILE A 36 -6.93 -5.12 14.51
CA ILE A 36 -8.38 -5.10 14.24
C ILE A 36 -9.16 -5.59 15.46
N GLN A 37 -8.67 -6.63 16.14
CA GLN A 37 -9.25 -7.11 17.38
C GLN A 37 -9.21 -6.03 18.47
N LEU A 38 -8.08 -5.34 18.63
CA LEU A 38 -7.92 -4.28 19.62
C LEU A 38 -8.91 -3.14 19.37
N TYR A 39 -9.01 -2.66 18.12
CA TYR A 39 -9.98 -1.62 17.77
C TYR A 39 -11.42 -2.06 17.94
N LEU A 40 -11.73 -3.32 17.63
CA LEU A 40 -13.06 -3.88 17.86
C LEU A 40 -13.39 -3.92 19.36
N LYS A 41 -12.43 -4.26 20.23
CA LYS A 41 -12.61 -4.27 21.69
C LYS A 41 -12.76 -2.87 22.29
N MET A 42 -11.98 -1.89 21.82
CA MET A 42 -11.96 -0.55 22.41
C MET A 42 -13.08 0.36 21.91
N GLY A 43 -13.42 0.28 20.62
CA GLY A 43 -14.36 1.22 19.97
C GLY A 43 -15.41 0.55 19.10
N GLY A 44 -15.56 -0.77 19.21
CA GLY A 44 -16.54 -1.53 18.45
C GLY A 44 -16.28 -1.56 16.95
N GLU A 45 -17.31 -1.95 16.21
CA GLU A 45 -17.22 -2.17 14.76
C GLU A 45 -16.89 -0.90 13.98
N LYS A 46 -17.34 0.27 14.45
CA LYS A 46 -17.10 1.55 13.77
C LYS A 46 -15.61 1.89 13.72
N LEU A 47 -14.91 1.77 14.85
CA LEU A 47 -13.49 2.08 14.94
C LEU A 47 -12.66 1.07 14.13
N ALA A 48 -12.99 -0.22 14.24
CA ALA A 48 -12.33 -1.26 13.46
C ALA A 48 -12.50 -1.06 11.94
N LYS A 49 -13.69 -0.64 11.48
CA LYS A 49 -13.93 -0.29 10.07
C LYS A 49 -13.06 0.88 9.60
N GLN A 50 -12.98 1.95 10.39
CA GLN A 50 -12.14 3.10 10.04
C GLN A 50 -10.68 2.70 9.89
N HIS A 51 -10.17 1.84 10.78
CA HIS A 51 -8.81 1.33 10.67
C HIS A 51 -8.59 0.50 9.39
N ILE A 52 -9.55 -0.34 9.01
CA ILE A 52 -9.50 -1.11 7.75
C ILE A 52 -9.46 -0.18 6.53
N GLU A 53 -10.22 0.91 6.53
CA GLU A 53 -10.15 1.89 5.44
C GLU A 53 -8.79 2.60 5.37
N ILE A 54 -8.17 2.91 6.52
CA ILE A 54 -6.80 3.44 6.57
C ILE A 54 -5.80 2.45 5.95
N ILE A 55 -5.92 1.15 6.26
CA ILE A 55 -5.07 0.10 5.66
C ILE A 55 -5.21 0.11 4.13
N LYS A 56 -6.43 0.15 3.61
CA LYS A 56 -6.69 0.17 2.15
C LYS A 56 -6.09 1.41 1.49
N LEU A 57 -6.22 2.58 2.13
CA LEU A 57 -5.65 3.83 1.62
C LEU A 57 -4.13 3.76 1.55
N ARG A 58 -3.45 3.23 2.58
CA ARG A 58 -1.99 3.05 2.59
C ARG A 58 -1.52 2.15 1.46
N ILE A 59 -2.18 1.01 1.26
CA ILE A 59 -1.85 0.10 0.16
C ILE A 59 -1.98 0.79 -1.21
N ARG A 60 -3.05 1.56 -1.42
CA ARG A 60 -3.24 2.31 -2.66
C ARG A 60 -2.16 3.38 -2.86
N GLU A 61 -1.70 4.00 -1.79
CA GLU A 61 -0.61 4.97 -1.83
C GLU A 61 0.71 4.31 -2.21
N GLU A 62 1.07 3.21 -1.54
CA GLU A 62 2.27 2.43 -1.84
C GLU A 62 2.29 1.94 -3.29
N GLU A 63 1.14 1.50 -3.82
CA GLU A 63 1.01 1.12 -5.23
C GLU A 63 1.20 2.30 -6.19
N ARG A 64 0.77 3.50 -5.82
CA ARG A 64 0.99 4.71 -6.62
C ARG A 64 2.46 5.12 -6.61
N GLN A 65 3.12 5.07 -5.46
CA GLN A 65 4.55 5.37 -5.33
C GLN A 65 5.40 4.40 -6.14
N LYS A 66 5.18 3.08 -6.01
CA LYS A 66 5.88 2.06 -6.79
C LYS A 66 5.71 2.25 -8.29
N LYS A 67 4.52 2.63 -8.75
CA LYS A 67 4.29 2.95 -10.16
C LYS A 67 5.05 4.19 -10.59
N ALA A 68 5.08 5.25 -9.78
CA ALA A 68 5.83 6.46 -10.10
C ALA A 68 7.35 6.19 -10.19
N GLU A 69 7.89 5.39 -9.27
CA GLU A 69 9.29 4.95 -9.28
C GLU A 69 9.64 4.13 -10.53
N ALA A 70 8.79 3.17 -10.91
CA ALA A 70 8.97 2.39 -12.13
C ALA A 70 8.96 3.28 -13.39
N ASN A 71 7.99 4.20 -13.52
CA ASN A 71 7.93 5.11 -14.67
C ASN A 71 9.10 6.12 -14.72
N ALA A 72 9.64 6.51 -13.56
CA ALA A 72 10.80 7.40 -13.49
C ALA A 72 12.08 6.68 -13.95
N SER A 73 12.25 5.41 -13.55
CA SER A 73 13.37 4.56 -13.98
C SER A 73 13.32 4.20 -15.46
N GLU A 74 12.12 4.06 -16.04
CA GLU A 74 11.94 3.74 -17.47
C GLU A 74 12.19 4.96 -18.36
N LYS A 75 11.97 6.19 -17.85
CA LYS A 75 12.29 7.44 -18.55
C LYS A 75 13.78 7.80 -18.54
N SER A 76 14.59 7.25 -17.62
CA SER A 76 16.03 7.47 -17.60
C SER A 76 16.83 6.59 -18.57
N ASP A 77 16.19 5.60 -19.20
CA ASP A 77 16.83 4.66 -20.13
C ASP A 77 16.66 5.05 -21.62
N ILE A 78 16.17 6.27 -21.88
CA ILE A 78 16.10 6.86 -23.22
C ILE A 78 16.83 8.21 -23.18
N GLY A 79 18.12 8.19 -23.50
CA GLY A 79 18.85 9.43 -23.82
C GLY A 79 20.34 9.43 -23.56
N GLU A 80 21.11 8.62 -24.29
CA GLU A 80 22.48 8.97 -24.68
C GLU A 80 22.76 8.40 -26.08
N ASP A 81 22.16 9.01 -27.10
CA ASP A 81 22.84 9.17 -28.38
C ASP A 81 22.86 10.67 -28.67
N SER A 82 23.97 11.25 -28.25
CA SER A 82 24.39 12.62 -28.47
C SER A 82 24.45 12.90 -29.97
N ILE A 83 23.52 13.70 -30.50
CA ILE A 83 23.75 14.41 -31.77
C ILE A 83 24.21 15.81 -31.42
N ASP A 84 25.48 15.88 -30.99
CA ASP A 84 26.27 17.09 -30.98
C ASP A 84 26.89 17.25 -32.36
N SER A 85 26.17 17.84 -33.32
CA SER A 85 26.76 18.37 -34.55
C SER A 85 25.76 19.21 -35.35
N PHE A 86 25.60 20.49 -34.99
CA PHE A 86 25.04 21.50 -35.92
C PHE A 86 25.64 22.91 -35.69
N TYR A 87 26.90 22.99 -35.26
CA TYR A 87 27.64 24.25 -35.19
C TYR A 87 29.01 24.12 -35.83
N SER A 88 29.07 24.10 -37.17
CA SER A 88 30.29 24.48 -37.89
C SER A 88 30.01 24.69 -39.38
N GLU A 89 29.30 25.76 -39.73
CA GLU A 89 29.38 26.32 -41.09
C GLU A 89 28.94 27.79 -41.12
N PHE A 90 29.67 28.66 -40.41
CA PHE A 90 29.63 30.10 -40.69
C PHE A 90 30.88 30.80 -40.15
N ASP A 91 32.01 30.64 -40.83
CA ASP A 91 32.90 31.76 -41.18
C ASP A 91 34.13 31.27 -41.93
N SER A 92 34.24 31.66 -43.20
CA SER A 92 35.51 32.05 -43.83
C SER A 92 35.17 32.80 -45.12
N LEU A 93 35.14 34.13 -44.96
CA LEU A 93 35.24 35.16 -45.99
C LEU A 93 36.60 35.09 -46.73
#